data_AF-A0A7J2L5U8-F1
#
_entry.id   AF-A0A7J2L5U8-F1
#
_cell.length_a   1.000
_cell.length_b   1.000
_cell.length_c   1.000
_cell.angle_alpha   90.00
_cell.angle_beta   90.00
_cell.angle_gamma   90.00
#
_symmetry.space_group_name_H-M   'P 1'
#
loop_
_entity.id
_entity.type
_entity.pdbx_description
1 polymer ?
#
loop_
_entity_poly.entity_id
_entity_poly.type
_entity_poly.pdbx_seq_one_letter_code
_entity_poly.pdbx_strand_id
1 'polypeptide(L)'
;MRKTKVDRYAEREVIYSPLHWNILREKRNLATEVLEYLASNGITGYIFGSIARGDIHKHSDIEIIIPKHDLLSYVNIVLSNKFSIVEIEITQATPKTAMKLTFHLGNNVDV
;
A
#
# COMPACT_ATOMS: atom_id res chain seq x y z
N MET A 1 -24.83 21.73 -1.17
CA MET A 1 -24.46 20.42 -0.57
C MET A 1 -24.65 20.49 0.93
N ARG A 2 -25.51 19.65 1.52
CA ARG A 2 -25.69 19.56 2.98
C ARG A 2 -24.44 18.89 3.57
N LYS A 3 -23.72 19.56 4.46
CA LYS A 3 -22.53 18.97 5.12
C LYS A 3 -23.00 17.75 5.94
N THR A 4 -22.50 16.57 5.62
CA THR A 4 -22.70 15.37 6.45
C THR A 4 -22.11 15.66 7.83
N LYS A 5 -22.95 15.61 8.86
CA LYS A 5 -22.54 15.83 10.24
C LYS A 5 -21.78 14.57 10.68
N VAL A 6 -20.45 14.64 10.67
CA VAL A 6 -19.60 13.57 11.18
C VAL A 6 -19.74 13.58 12.70
N ASP A 7 -20.34 12.53 13.25
CA ASP A 7 -20.44 12.38 14.70
C ASP A 7 -19.07 11.97 15.24
N ARG A 8 -18.48 12.85 16.06
CA ARG A 8 -17.09 12.74 16.52
C ARG A 8 -16.89 11.64 17.56
N TYR A 9 -17.97 11.08 18.10
CA TYR A 9 -17.97 10.07 19.16
C TYR A 9 -18.66 8.77 18.72
N ALA A 10 -18.83 8.55 17.42
CA ALA A 10 -19.36 7.31 16.91
C ALA A 10 -18.33 6.19 17.07
N GLU A 11 -18.48 5.40 18.12
CA GLU A 11 -17.77 4.13 18.29
C GLU A 11 -18.61 2.99 17.74
N ARG A 12 -17.95 2.01 17.12
CA ARG A 12 -18.57 0.79 16.60
C ARG A 12 -17.69 -0.40 16.92
N GLU A 13 -18.31 -1.44 17.47
CA GLU A 13 -17.67 -2.75 17.55
C GLU A 13 -17.71 -3.45 16.18
N VAL A 14 -16.57 -3.97 15.76
CA VAL A 14 -16.41 -4.71 14.49
C VAL A 14 -15.84 -6.09 14.81
N ILE A 15 -16.61 -7.14 14.49
CA ILE A 15 -16.18 -8.53 14.63
C ILE A 15 -15.68 -9.02 13.28
N TYR A 16 -14.37 -9.25 13.18
CA TYR A 16 -13.74 -9.73 11.96
C TYR A 16 -13.85 -11.25 11.82
N SER A 17 -14.24 -11.71 10.62
CA SER A 17 -14.35 -13.12 10.31
C SER A 17 -12.98 -13.81 10.18
N PRO A 18 -12.90 -15.14 10.28
CA PRO A 18 -11.65 -15.87 9.98
C PRO A 18 -11.10 -15.57 8.58
N LEU A 19 -11.98 -15.34 7.60
CA LEU A 19 -11.60 -14.94 6.24
C LEU A 19 -10.87 -13.59 6.24
N HIS A 20 -11.39 -12.60 6.98
CA HIS A 20 -10.74 -11.29 7.12
C HIS A 20 -9.31 -11.43 7.65
N TRP A 21 -9.14 -12.19 8.73
CA TRP A 21 -7.82 -12.46 9.29
C TRP A 21 -6.89 -13.18 8.32
N ASN A 22 -7.43 -14.08 7.48
CA ASN A 22 -6.63 -14.76 6.47
C ASN A 22 -6.14 -13.80 5.39
N ILE A 23 -7.03 -12.96 4.83
CA ILE A 23 -6.65 -11.96 3.83
C ILE A 23 -5.62 -10.98 4.41
N LEU A 24 -5.80 -10.56 5.67
CA LEU A 24 -4.85 -9.67 6.34
C LEU A 24 -3.46 -10.31 6.45
N ARG A 25 -3.37 -11.58 6.82
CA ARG A 25 -2.10 -12.32 6.88
C ARG A 25 -1.45 -12.43 5.51
N GLU A 26 -2.19 -12.86 4.50
CA GLU A 26 -1.68 -12.98 3.13
C GLU A 26 -1.12 -11.65 2.60
N LYS A 27 -1.88 -10.56 2.76
CA LYS A 27 -1.45 -9.22 2.35
C LYS A 27 -0.24 -8.73 3.15
N ARG A 28 -0.19 -8.96 4.46
CA ARG A 28 0.97 -8.58 5.29
C ARG A 28 2.22 -9.40 4.97
N ASN A 29 2.08 -10.67 4.60
CA ASN A 29 3.21 -11.49 4.15
C ASN A 29 3.82 -10.92 2.86
N LEU A 30 3.00 -10.62 1.86
CA LEU A 30 3.47 -9.99 0.63
C LEU A 30 4.06 -8.60 0.89
N ALA A 31 3.40 -7.80 1.73
CA ALA A 31 3.89 -6.47 2.12
C ALA A 31 5.26 -6.55 2.83
N THR A 32 5.46 -7.57 3.66
CA THR A 32 6.74 -7.83 4.35
C THR A 32 7.81 -8.23 3.33
N GLU A 33 7.49 -9.12 2.40
CA GLU A 33 8.40 -9.51 1.33
C GLU A 33 8.87 -8.32 0.48
N VAL A 34 7.94 -7.40 0.14
CA VAL A 34 8.27 -6.17 -0.60
C VAL A 34 9.19 -5.29 0.24
N LEU A 35 8.86 -5.05 1.52
CA LEU A 35 9.68 -4.22 2.41
C LEU A 35 11.08 -4.79 2.66
N GLU A 36 11.21 -6.10 2.87
CA GLU A 36 12.51 -6.76 3.04
C GLU A 36 13.36 -6.64 1.76
N TYR A 37 12.73 -6.77 0.60
CA TYR A 37 13.42 -6.62 -0.67
C TYR A 37 13.87 -5.17 -0.91
N LEU A 38 13.02 -4.19 -0.61
CA LEU A 38 13.41 -2.77 -0.62
C LEU A 38 14.56 -2.50 0.35
N ALA A 39 14.47 -3.02 1.58
CA ALA A 39 15.48 -2.83 2.62
C ALA A 39 16.84 -3.44 2.23
N SER A 40 16.86 -4.63 1.62
CA SER A 40 18.09 -5.25 1.11
C SER A 40 18.75 -4.47 -0.04
N ASN A 41 18.00 -3.57 -0.70
CA ASN A 41 18.51 -2.62 -1.70
C ASN A 41 18.72 -1.21 -1.11
N GLY A 42 18.77 -1.07 0.22
CA GLY A 42 19.04 0.21 0.89
C GLY A 42 17.88 1.20 0.87
N ILE A 43 16.66 0.76 0.58
CA ILE A 43 15.45 1.58 0.55
C ILE A 43 14.63 1.30 1.81
N THR A 44 14.47 2.31 2.67
CA THR A 44 13.59 2.21 3.84
C THR A 44 12.16 2.58 3.46
N GLY A 45 11.22 1.67 3.68
CA GLY A 45 9.79 1.87 3.51
C GLY A 45 8.99 1.45 4.74
N TYR A 46 7.74 1.91 4.81
CA TYR A 46 6.80 1.57 5.88
C TYR A 46 5.43 1.25 5.31
N ILE A 47 4.74 0.25 5.86
CA ILE A 47 3.35 -0.03 5.49
C ILE A 47 2.45 1.12 5.95
N PHE A 48 1.55 1.53 5.08
CA PHE A 48 0.53 2.51 5.35
C PHE A 48 -0.87 1.97 5.07
N GLY A 49 -1.89 2.81 5.25
CA GLY A 49 -3.22 2.50 4.77
C GLY A 49 -3.95 1.40 5.54
N SER A 50 -4.82 0.70 4.81
CA SER A 50 -5.70 -0.35 5.32
C SER A 50 -4.92 -1.52 5.94
N ILE A 51 -3.81 -1.94 5.33
CA ILE A 51 -2.99 -3.06 5.80
C ILE A 51 -2.31 -2.74 7.14
N ALA A 52 -1.83 -1.51 7.32
CA ALA A 52 -1.30 -1.06 8.60
C ALA A 52 -2.37 -1.14 9.69
N ARG A 53 -3.58 -0.61 9.42
CA ARG A 53 -4.70 -0.58 10.36
C ARG A 53 -5.33 -1.96 10.62
N GLY A 54 -5.29 -2.85 9.64
CA GLY A 54 -5.95 -4.16 9.67
C GLY A 54 -7.40 -4.16 9.15
N ASP A 55 -7.94 -3.02 8.73
CA ASP A 55 -9.27 -2.91 8.14
C ASP A 55 -9.18 -3.08 6.61
N ILE A 56 -9.22 -4.33 6.16
CA ILE A 56 -8.92 -4.74 4.78
C ILE A 56 -10.07 -5.53 4.14
N HIS A 57 -10.01 -5.63 2.82
CA HIS A 57 -10.79 -6.56 2.00
C HIS A 57 -9.88 -7.14 0.90
N LYS A 58 -10.42 -8.06 0.09
CA LYS A 58 -9.66 -8.76 -0.96
C LYS A 58 -8.95 -7.79 -1.93
N HIS A 59 -9.63 -6.70 -2.28
CA HIS A 59 -9.16 -5.66 -3.20
C HIS A 59 -8.43 -4.50 -2.54
N SER A 60 -7.97 -4.63 -1.28
CA SER A 60 -7.18 -3.56 -0.65
C SER A 60 -5.73 -3.57 -1.17
N ASP A 61 -5.22 -2.40 -1.52
CA ASP A 61 -3.85 -2.23 -2.03
C ASP A 61 -2.80 -2.31 -0.92
N ILE A 62 -1.55 -2.60 -1.30
CA ILE A 62 -0.39 -2.60 -0.40
C ILE A 62 0.31 -1.24 -0.44
N GLU A 63 -0.16 -0.30 0.36
CA GLU A 63 0.43 1.05 0.38
C GLU A 63 1.74 1.09 1.18
N ILE A 64 2.81 1.56 0.54
CA ILE A 64 4.13 1.76 1.16
C ILE A 64 4.53 3.23 1.09
N ILE A 65 4.93 3.80 2.23
CA ILE A 65 5.54 5.13 2.30
C ILE A 65 7.06 4.98 2.29
N ILE A 66 7.71 5.70 1.36
CA ILE A 66 9.16 5.83 1.27
C ILE A 66 9.51 7.29 1.59
N PRO A 67 10.07 7.60 2.79
CA PRO A 67 10.34 8.98 3.19
C PRO A 67 11.40 9.68 2.32
N LYS A 68 12.27 8.90 1.69
CA LYS A 68 13.39 9.39 0.90
C LYS A 68 12.99 9.53 -0.59
N HIS A 69 12.63 10.74 -1.00
CA HIS A 69 11.97 11.03 -2.27
C HIS A 69 12.87 10.96 -3.53
N ASP A 70 14.19 11.03 -3.39
CA ASP A 70 15.17 10.97 -4.49
C ASP A 70 15.31 9.57 -5.13
N LEU A 71 14.54 8.58 -4.64
CA LEU A 71 14.68 7.19 -5.03
C LEU A 71 13.60 6.68 -6.01
N LEU A 72 12.69 7.50 -6.54
CA LEU A 72 11.54 7.01 -7.34
C LEU A 72 11.95 6.09 -8.51
N SER A 73 12.88 6.54 -9.35
CA SER A 73 13.39 5.72 -10.47
C SER A 73 14.09 4.45 -9.97
N TYR A 74 14.76 4.54 -8.82
CA TYR A 74 15.47 3.41 -8.23
C TYR A 74 14.52 2.37 -7.64
N VAL A 75 13.44 2.80 -6.97
CA VAL A 75 12.36 1.94 -6.46
C VAL A 75 11.75 1.14 -7.61
N ASN A 76 11.46 1.80 -8.73
CA ASN A 76 10.94 1.13 -9.91
C ASN A 76 11.88 0.01 -10.42
N ILE A 77 13.16 0.33 -10.60
CA ILE A 77 14.18 -0.64 -11.06
C ILE A 77 14.29 -1.81 -10.09
N VAL A 78 14.37 -1.53 -8.79
CA VAL A 78 14.47 -2.55 -7.75
C VAL A 78 13.25 -3.47 -7.84
N LEU A 79 12.02 -2.94 -7.71
CA LEU A 79 10.82 -3.78 -7.72
C LEU A 79 10.66 -4.57 -9.02
N SER A 80 10.98 -3.98 -10.17
CA SER A 80 10.93 -4.66 -11.48
C SER A 80 11.87 -5.87 -11.59
N ASN A 81 12.97 -5.90 -10.83
CA ASN A 81 13.91 -7.03 -10.83
C ASN A 81 13.40 -8.26 -10.08
N LYS A 82 12.40 -8.11 -9.21
CA LYS A 82 11.86 -9.21 -8.40
C LYS A 82 10.42 -9.56 -8.76
N PHE A 83 9.61 -8.56 -9.10
CA PHE A 83 8.18 -8.73 -9.31
C PHE A 83 7.82 -8.60 -10.79
N SER A 84 6.85 -9.39 -11.24
CA SER A 84 6.28 -9.28 -12.59
C SER A 84 5.29 -8.12 -12.64
N ILE A 85 5.83 -6.93 -12.89
CA ILE A 85 5.06 -5.69 -13.00
C ILE A 85 4.49 -5.59 -14.42
N VAL A 86 3.17 -5.44 -14.51
CA VAL A 86 2.44 -5.36 -15.78
C VAL A 86 2.27 -3.91 -16.21
N GLU A 87 1.99 -3.03 -15.25
CA GLU A 87 1.74 -1.62 -15.46
C GLU A 87 2.25 -0.81 -14.27
N ILE A 88 2.68 0.43 -14.54
CA ILE A 88 3.10 1.39 -13.53
C ILE A 88 2.29 2.67 -13.75
N GLU A 89 1.44 3.01 -12.78
CA GLU A 89 0.71 4.28 -12.77
C GLU A 89 1.48 5.30 -11.93
N ILE A 90 1.60 6.53 -12.45
CA ILE A 90 2.16 7.66 -11.71
C ILE A 90 1.09 8.72 -11.54
N THR A 91 0.67 8.97 -10.30
CA THR A 91 -0.36 9.95 -9.97
C THR A 91 0.23 11.11 -9.16
N GLN A 92 -0.01 12.34 -9.61
CA GLN A 92 0.35 13.55 -8.87
C GLN A 92 -0.71 14.64 -9.08
N ALA A 93 -1.47 14.95 -8.02
CA ALA A 93 -2.59 15.90 -8.13
C ALA A 93 -2.12 17.35 -8.36
N THR A 94 -1.01 17.75 -7.74
CA THR A 94 -0.37 19.06 -7.96
C THR A 94 1.16 18.94 -7.86
N PRO A 95 1.95 19.87 -8.44
CA PRO A 95 3.41 19.81 -8.34
C PRO A 95 3.97 19.79 -6.90
N LYS A 96 3.17 20.25 -5.91
CA LYS A 96 3.55 20.28 -4.50
C LYS A 96 3.16 19.03 -3.72
N THR A 97 2.30 18.16 -4.27
CA THR A 97 1.93 16.90 -3.62
C THR A 97 2.97 15.84 -3.89
N ALA A 98 3.16 14.94 -2.93
CA ALA A 98 3.97 13.74 -3.13
C ALA A 98 3.44 12.94 -4.33
N MET A 99 4.37 12.43 -5.13
CA MET A 99 4.05 11.56 -6.26
C MET A 99 3.73 10.16 -5.72
N LYS A 100 2.61 9.58 -6.16
CA LYS A 100 2.26 8.17 -5.89
C LYS A 100 2.63 7.34 -7.12
N LEU A 101 3.33 6.24 -6.89
CA LEU A 101 3.55 5.20 -7.88
C LEU A 101 2.70 4.01 -7.47
N THR A 102 1.92 3.48 -8.40
CA THR A 102 1.16 2.25 -8.22
C THR A 102 1.74 1.20 -9.16
N PHE A 103 2.20 0.08 -8.61
CA PHE A 103 2.72 -1.04 -9.36
C PHE A 103 1.64 -2.12 -9.47
N HIS A 104 1.17 -2.37 -10.68
CA HIS A 104 0.18 -3.41 -10.95
C HIS A 104 0.88 -4.75 -11.20
N LEU A 105 0.72 -5.70 -10.27
CA LEU A 105 1.26 -7.05 -10.42
C LEU A 105 0.28 -7.96 -11.17
N GLY A 106 0.81 -8.92 -11.93
CA GLY A 106 0.00 -9.87 -12.73
C GLY A 106 -1.02 -10.72 -11.95
N ASN A 107 -0.97 -10.71 -10.62
CA ASN A 107 -1.89 -11.42 -9.73
C ASN A 107 -3.10 -10.57 -9.28
N ASN A 108 -3.37 -9.43 -9.93
CA ASN A 108 -4.38 -8.43 -9.53
C ASN A 108 -4.13 -7.87 -8.12
N VAL A 109 -2.87 -7.64 -7.79
CA VAL A 109 -2.45 -6.99 -6.54
C VAL A 109 -1.74 -5.71 -6.91
N ASP A 110 -2.13 -4.63 -6.27
CA ASP A 110 -1.51 -3.32 -6.45
C ASP A 110 -0.67 -2.99 -5.20
N VAL A 111 0.55 -2.50 -5.45
CA VAL A 111 1.54 -2.07 -4.43
C VAL A 111 1.86 -0.61 -4.68
#